data_AF-A0A914AM07-F1
#
_entry.id   AF-A0A914AM07-F1
#
_cell.length_a   1.000
_cell.length_b   1.000
_cell.length_c   1.000
_cell.angle_alpha   90.00
_cell.angle_beta   90.00
_cell.angle_gamma   90.00
#
_symmetry.space_group_name_H-M   'P 1'
#
loop_
_entity.id
_entity.type
_entity.pdbx_description
1 polymer ?
#
loop_
_entity_poly.entity_id
_entity_poly.type
_entity_poly.pdbx_seq_one_letter_code
_entity_poly.pdbx_strand_id
1 'polypeptide(L)'
;MCSRLSRQRRGSGGFTPTPGGPFSALCPSMWPQDILANLAQTEDSGAQMDFRYDEFGFRVDEEDGAEPNSSKLLSQPFIEDPQHRLKWTAYFEFAHNQDVGNLTWDKLESRLPHTEKLRHLVREGIPHSMRPNLWMRLSGAQQKKENSETSYKEIIKASTNDHSLTAKQIEKDLLRTMPSNACFSSSKSTGVSRLRRVLRGIAWLYPDIGYCQGTGVIVASLLLFMEEEEAFWIMCAIIEDLVPASYYSSTLLGVQADQRVLRQLMVSFLPELDQQLKSHDIELSLITLHWFLTVFASVVHIRVLLRIWDMFFYEGSIILFQVTLAMFKLKDEDLLKLENSAQIFNALSDLPGEMEDVDKLIELAEAISIAIPWCMHTACLLCGVSHIKPHFTEPLNRKQLLSKLLSENQAAK
;
A
#
# COMPACT_ATOMS: atom_id res chain seq x y z
N MET A 1 -10.81 -17.28 -27.54
CA MET A 1 -11.52 -17.20 -26.24
C MET A 1 -11.10 -15.91 -25.58
N CYS A 2 -12.00 -14.95 -25.34
CA CYS A 2 -11.64 -13.71 -24.64
C CYS A 2 -11.78 -13.93 -23.13
N SER A 3 -10.67 -13.92 -22.41
CA SER A 3 -10.65 -13.89 -20.94
C SER A 3 -11.47 -12.71 -20.40
N ARG A 4 -12.27 -12.97 -19.35
CA ARG A 4 -13.08 -11.94 -18.66
C ARG A 4 -12.38 -11.35 -17.44
N LEU A 5 -11.09 -11.61 -17.28
CA LEU A 5 -10.19 -10.81 -16.44
C LEU A 5 -10.19 -9.31 -16.86
N SER A 6 -10.85 -9.00 -17.98
CA SER A 6 -10.99 -7.69 -18.63
C SER A 6 -12.12 -6.77 -18.12
N ARG A 7 -13.12 -7.26 -17.37
CA ARG A 7 -14.29 -6.43 -17.02
C ARG A 7 -14.17 -5.77 -15.64
N GLN A 8 -13.85 -4.47 -15.61
CA GLN A 8 -14.29 -3.58 -14.52
C GLN A 8 -15.83 -3.48 -14.54
N ARG A 9 -16.46 -3.50 -13.36
CA ARG A 9 -17.91 -3.27 -13.23
C ARG A 9 -18.21 -1.84 -13.71
N ARG A 10 -18.97 -1.69 -14.80
CA ARG A 10 -19.48 -0.38 -15.23
C ARG A 10 -20.49 0.13 -14.19
N GLY A 11 -20.20 1.27 -13.58
CA GLY A 11 -21.16 2.00 -12.75
C GLY A 11 -22.30 2.56 -13.60
N SER A 12 -23.49 2.66 -13.01
CA SER A 12 -24.69 3.21 -13.64
C SER A 12 -24.68 4.76 -13.63
N GLY A 13 -24.80 5.38 -14.80
CA GLY A 13 -25.35 6.73 -14.99
C GLY A 13 -24.51 7.96 -14.63
N GLY A 14 -23.23 7.81 -14.26
CA GLY A 14 -22.34 8.93 -13.88
C GLY A 14 -21.29 9.30 -14.95
N PHE A 15 -20.58 10.41 -14.73
CA PHE A 15 -19.43 10.80 -15.53
C PHE A 15 -18.30 9.78 -15.38
N THR A 16 -17.71 9.38 -16.50
CA THR A 16 -16.61 8.41 -16.56
C THR A 16 -15.33 9.13 -16.99
N PRO A 17 -14.24 9.04 -16.22
CA PRO A 17 -12.95 9.61 -16.61
C PRO A 17 -12.43 9.08 -17.96
N THR A 18 -11.80 9.97 -18.73
CA THR A 18 -11.07 9.61 -19.95
C THR A 18 -9.74 8.92 -19.58
N PRO A 19 -9.30 7.85 -20.27
CA PRO A 19 -8.02 7.21 -19.99
C PRO A 19 -6.83 8.18 -20.00
N GLY A 20 -5.99 8.16 -18.97
CA GLY A 20 -4.86 9.08 -18.81
C GLY A 20 -5.25 10.49 -18.35
N GLY A 21 -6.55 10.76 -18.14
CA GLY A 21 -7.06 12.00 -17.58
C GLY A 21 -7.30 11.93 -16.06
N PRO A 22 -7.78 13.03 -15.45
CA PRO A 22 -8.07 13.11 -14.02
C PRO A 22 -8.93 11.95 -13.52
N PHE A 23 -8.55 11.35 -12.39
CA PHE A 23 -9.27 10.24 -11.74
C PHE A 23 -9.36 8.93 -12.54
N SER A 24 -8.73 8.82 -13.70
CA SER A 24 -8.83 7.64 -14.57
C SER A 24 -8.17 6.36 -14.02
N ALA A 25 -7.27 6.50 -13.05
CA ALA A 25 -6.65 5.39 -12.33
C ALA A 25 -7.42 5.00 -11.05
N LEU A 26 -8.56 5.64 -10.77
CA LEU A 26 -9.37 5.31 -9.59
C LEU A 26 -10.35 4.18 -9.88
N CYS A 27 -10.66 3.38 -8.86
CA CYS A 27 -11.77 2.45 -8.93
C CYS A 27 -13.11 3.22 -9.08
N PRO A 28 -14.10 2.70 -9.82
CA PRO A 28 -15.31 3.47 -10.16
C PRO A 28 -16.09 4.01 -8.96
N SER A 29 -16.03 3.33 -7.81
CA SER A 29 -16.74 3.73 -6.61
C SER A 29 -16.07 4.86 -5.82
N MET A 30 -14.87 5.26 -6.24
CA MET A 30 -14.11 6.39 -5.72
C MET A 30 -14.13 7.62 -6.65
N TRP A 31 -14.81 7.56 -7.79
CA TRP A 31 -14.94 8.71 -8.67
C TRP A 31 -15.73 9.85 -8.00
N PRO A 32 -15.15 11.04 -7.82
CA PRO A 32 -15.85 12.19 -7.26
C PRO A 32 -16.78 12.79 -8.34
N GLN A 33 -18.01 12.30 -8.39
CA GLN A 33 -18.98 12.61 -9.45
C GLN A 33 -19.31 14.10 -9.56
N ASP A 34 -19.33 14.80 -8.43
CA ASP A 34 -19.50 16.24 -8.33
C ASP A 34 -18.33 17.01 -8.98
N ILE A 35 -17.09 16.58 -8.74
CA ILE A 35 -15.90 17.19 -9.35
C ILE A 35 -15.84 16.88 -10.84
N LEU A 36 -16.11 15.63 -11.24
CA LEU A 36 -16.13 15.22 -12.64
C LEU A 36 -17.19 15.99 -13.45
N ALA A 37 -18.38 16.21 -12.87
CA ALA A 37 -19.42 17.00 -13.51
C ALA A 37 -18.99 18.46 -13.72
N ASN A 38 -18.30 19.06 -12.74
CA ASN A 38 -17.77 20.42 -12.87
C ASN A 38 -16.67 20.50 -13.93
N LEU A 39 -15.74 19.54 -13.97
CA LEU A 39 -14.68 19.51 -14.98
C LEU A 39 -15.24 19.45 -16.41
N ALA A 40 -16.25 18.61 -16.64
CA ALA A 40 -16.91 18.51 -17.95
C ALA A 40 -17.56 19.84 -18.39
N GLN A 41 -18.16 20.59 -17.46
CA GLN A 41 -18.75 21.90 -17.75
C GLN A 41 -17.69 22.97 -18.03
N THR A 42 -16.56 22.92 -17.33
CA THR A 42 -15.43 23.83 -17.52
C THR A 42 -14.77 23.62 -18.89
N GLU A 43 -14.60 22.36 -19.32
CA GLU A 43 -14.09 22.03 -20.66
C GLU A 43 -15.00 22.59 -21.77
N ASP A 44 -16.32 22.47 -21.62
CA ASP A 44 -17.30 23.00 -22.57
C ASP A 44 -17.31 24.54 -22.65
N SER A 45 -16.94 25.23 -21.57
CA SER A 45 -16.94 26.70 -21.49
C SER A 45 -15.58 27.35 -21.77
N GLY A 46 -14.50 26.57 -21.85
CA GLY A 46 -13.15 27.07 -22.13
C GLY A 46 -12.52 27.89 -20.99
N ALA A 47 -13.05 27.77 -19.77
CA ALA A 47 -12.49 28.47 -18.60
C ALA A 47 -11.25 27.75 -18.06
N GLN A 48 -10.20 28.50 -17.70
CA GLN A 48 -8.98 27.96 -17.11
C GLN A 48 -9.12 27.84 -15.60
N MET A 49 -8.75 26.69 -15.03
CA MET A 49 -8.72 26.47 -13.58
C MET A 49 -7.30 26.70 -13.05
N ASP A 50 -7.18 27.26 -11.84
CA ASP A 50 -5.87 27.53 -11.19
C ASP A 50 -5.10 26.25 -10.81
N PHE A 51 -5.76 25.09 -10.85
CA PHE A 51 -5.18 23.80 -10.53
C PHE A 51 -5.89 22.67 -11.28
N ARG A 52 -5.19 21.54 -11.46
CA ARG A 52 -5.72 20.32 -12.09
C ARG A 52 -5.61 19.12 -11.14
N TYR A 53 -6.26 18.02 -11.51
CA TYR A 53 -6.09 16.74 -10.82
C TYR A 53 -5.35 15.74 -11.72
N ASP A 54 -4.47 14.93 -11.14
CA ASP A 54 -3.82 13.83 -11.85
C ASP A 54 -4.75 12.60 -11.98
N GLU A 55 -4.25 11.53 -12.60
CA GLU A 55 -5.03 10.30 -12.81
C GLU A 55 -5.45 9.61 -11.52
N PHE A 56 -4.76 9.91 -10.42
CA PHE A 56 -4.96 9.36 -9.08
C PHE A 56 -5.78 10.30 -8.17
N GLY A 57 -6.19 11.45 -8.68
CA GLY A 57 -7.00 12.44 -7.98
C GLY A 57 -6.24 13.34 -7.01
N PHE A 58 -4.90 13.43 -7.12
CA PHE A 58 -4.10 14.41 -6.41
C PHE A 58 -4.12 15.75 -7.15
N ARG A 59 -4.25 16.83 -6.38
CA ARG A 59 -4.18 18.19 -6.89
C ARG A 59 -2.76 18.51 -7.37
N VAL A 60 -2.66 19.11 -8.54
CA VAL A 60 -1.43 19.61 -9.18
C VAL A 60 -1.65 21.09 -9.48
N ASP A 61 -0.92 21.97 -8.80
CA ASP A 61 -1.02 23.42 -8.99
C ASP A 61 -0.22 23.87 -10.22
N GLU A 62 -0.65 24.95 -10.90
CA GLU A 62 0.04 25.48 -12.10
C GLU A 62 1.20 26.44 -11.74
N GLU A 63 1.13 27.16 -10.62
CA GLU A 63 2.15 28.15 -10.19
C GLU A 63 3.38 27.52 -9.52
N ASP A 64 3.17 26.46 -8.75
CA ASP A 64 4.23 25.56 -8.32
C ASP A 64 4.49 24.61 -9.47
N GLY A 65 5.32 25.02 -10.44
CA GLY A 65 5.85 24.10 -11.44
C GLY A 65 6.23 22.82 -10.70
N ALA A 66 5.50 21.73 -10.98
CA ALA A 66 5.42 20.53 -10.14
C ALA A 66 6.67 20.37 -9.29
N GLU A 67 6.55 20.25 -7.95
CA GLU A 67 7.71 20.03 -7.04
C GLU A 67 8.77 19.26 -7.82
N PRO A 68 10.00 19.78 -8.00
CA PRO A 68 10.87 19.39 -9.12
C PRO A 68 10.98 17.86 -9.32
N ASN A 69 10.90 17.13 -8.21
CA ASN A 69 10.93 15.68 -8.02
C ASN A 69 9.74 14.87 -8.60
N SER A 70 8.58 15.49 -8.83
CA SER A 70 7.38 14.83 -9.42
C SER A 70 7.16 15.17 -10.89
N SER A 71 7.90 16.15 -11.42
CA SER A 71 7.66 16.73 -12.76
C SER A 71 7.73 15.70 -13.88
N LYS A 72 8.71 14.78 -13.86
CA LYS A 72 8.87 13.74 -14.89
C LYS A 72 7.76 12.70 -14.83
N LEU A 73 7.42 12.20 -13.64
CA LEU A 73 6.36 11.22 -13.46
C LEU A 73 4.97 11.80 -13.81
N LEU A 74 4.71 13.06 -13.46
CA LEU A 74 3.46 13.76 -13.78
C LEU A 74 3.37 14.19 -15.26
N SER A 75 4.50 14.29 -15.97
CA SER A 75 4.51 14.68 -17.39
C SER A 75 4.03 13.56 -18.33
N GLN A 76 4.11 12.30 -17.91
CA GLN A 76 3.70 11.15 -18.71
C GLN A 76 2.31 10.69 -18.29
N PRO A 77 1.31 10.60 -19.18
CA PRO A 77 0.00 10.07 -18.83
C PRO A 77 0.08 8.63 -18.30
N PHE A 78 -0.63 8.33 -17.22
CA PHE A 78 -0.74 6.99 -16.68
C PHE A 78 -1.73 6.16 -17.50
N ILE A 79 -1.21 5.43 -18.49
CA ILE A 79 -2.01 4.56 -19.35
C ILE A 79 -1.45 3.14 -19.25
N GLU A 80 -2.34 2.18 -18.98
CA GLU A 80 -1.97 0.76 -18.94
C GLU A 80 -1.54 0.27 -20.33
N ASP A 81 -0.36 -0.35 -20.41
CA ASP A 81 0.11 -1.00 -21.64
C ASP A 81 -0.69 -2.30 -21.92
N PRO A 82 -1.39 -2.40 -23.07
CA PRO A 82 -2.11 -3.61 -23.45
C PRO A 82 -1.21 -4.85 -23.62
N GLN A 83 0.05 -4.69 -24.04
CA GLN A 83 0.95 -5.83 -24.23
C GLN A 83 1.37 -6.43 -22.88
N HIS A 84 1.72 -5.57 -21.93
CA HIS A 84 1.96 -5.98 -20.55
C HIS A 84 0.76 -6.74 -19.95
N ARG A 85 -0.46 -6.23 -20.15
CA ARG A 85 -1.69 -6.92 -19.73
C ARG A 85 -1.86 -8.29 -20.39
N LEU A 86 -1.56 -8.40 -21.67
CA LEU A 86 -1.66 -9.65 -22.42
C LEU A 86 -0.67 -10.69 -21.88
N LYS A 87 0.55 -10.28 -21.51
CA LYS A 87 1.56 -11.16 -20.89
C LYS A 87 1.03 -11.82 -19.61
N TRP A 88 0.40 -11.04 -18.73
CA TRP A 88 -0.23 -11.55 -17.51
C TRP A 88 -1.44 -12.46 -17.78
N THR A 89 -2.25 -12.10 -18.76
CA THR A 89 -3.40 -12.92 -19.19
C THR A 89 -2.92 -14.29 -19.68
N ALA A 90 -1.91 -14.31 -20.57
CA ALA A 90 -1.34 -15.53 -21.12
C ALA A 90 -0.68 -16.40 -20.03
N TYR A 91 -0.05 -15.80 -19.01
CA TYR A 91 0.49 -16.53 -17.86
C TYR A 91 -0.59 -17.34 -17.14
N PHE A 92 -1.72 -16.71 -16.80
CA PHE A 92 -2.78 -17.41 -16.09
C PHE A 92 -3.55 -18.41 -16.95
N GLU A 93 -3.77 -18.09 -18.23
CA GLU A 93 -4.40 -19.03 -19.18
C GLU A 93 -3.54 -20.30 -19.34
N PHE A 94 -2.22 -20.16 -19.44
CA PHE A 94 -1.31 -21.31 -19.50
C PHE A 94 -1.31 -22.11 -18.19
N ALA A 95 -1.33 -21.43 -17.05
CA ALA A 95 -1.39 -22.09 -15.74
C ALA A 95 -2.72 -22.85 -15.51
N HIS A 96 -3.82 -22.44 -16.16
CA HIS A 96 -5.16 -23.01 -16.01
C HIS A 96 -5.66 -23.76 -17.26
N ASN A 97 -4.75 -24.26 -18.09
CA ASN A 97 -5.05 -24.85 -19.40
C ASN A 97 -5.89 -26.17 -19.35
N GLN A 98 -6.28 -26.63 -18.16
CA GLN A 98 -7.14 -27.80 -17.98
C GLN A 98 -8.64 -27.46 -17.93
N ASP A 99 -9.00 -26.17 -17.78
CA ASP A 99 -10.39 -25.75 -17.69
C ASP A 99 -11.01 -25.39 -19.04
N VAL A 100 -12.10 -26.07 -19.39
CA VAL A 100 -12.89 -25.75 -20.59
C VAL A 100 -13.75 -24.50 -20.31
N GLY A 101 -13.29 -23.32 -20.75
CA GLY A 101 -14.07 -22.08 -20.73
C GLY A 101 -13.23 -20.82 -20.59
N ASN A 102 -13.88 -19.64 -20.57
CA ASN A 102 -13.16 -18.38 -20.34
C ASN A 102 -12.63 -18.31 -18.89
N LEU A 103 -11.39 -17.86 -18.72
CA LEU A 103 -10.79 -17.60 -17.43
C LEU A 103 -11.41 -16.34 -16.78
N THR A 104 -11.81 -16.48 -15.51
CA THR A 104 -12.38 -15.43 -14.66
C THR A 104 -11.66 -15.40 -13.32
N TRP A 105 -11.71 -14.26 -12.62
CA TRP A 105 -11.08 -14.13 -11.30
C TRP A 105 -11.56 -15.20 -10.32
N ASP A 106 -12.86 -15.54 -10.32
CA ASP A 106 -13.44 -16.56 -9.42
C ASP A 106 -12.90 -17.99 -9.63
N LYS A 107 -12.24 -18.26 -10.77
CA LYS A 107 -11.63 -19.56 -11.05
C LYS A 107 -10.16 -19.64 -10.62
N LEU A 108 -9.52 -18.49 -10.37
CA LEU A 108 -8.17 -18.47 -9.85
C LEU A 108 -8.18 -18.78 -8.36
N GLU A 109 -7.21 -19.59 -7.93
CA GLU A 109 -6.95 -19.89 -6.52
C GLU A 109 -6.95 -18.62 -5.66
N SER A 110 -7.49 -18.74 -4.44
CA SER A 110 -7.58 -17.60 -3.51
C SER A 110 -6.23 -17.18 -2.94
N ARG A 111 -5.21 -18.02 -3.07
CA ARG A 111 -3.80 -17.65 -2.85
C ARG A 111 -2.98 -18.18 -4.00
N LEU A 112 -2.25 -17.31 -4.67
CA LEU A 112 -1.42 -17.72 -5.80
C LEU A 112 -0.13 -18.40 -5.30
N PRO A 113 0.33 -19.48 -5.97
CA PRO A 113 1.58 -20.14 -5.60
C PRO A 113 2.79 -19.25 -5.88
N HIS A 114 3.75 -19.22 -4.95
CA HIS A 114 5.01 -18.52 -5.14
C HIS A 114 5.91 -19.29 -6.10
N THR A 115 5.91 -18.90 -7.37
CA THR A 115 6.80 -19.44 -8.40
C THR A 115 7.76 -18.36 -8.91
N GLU A 116 8.97 -18.74 -9.33
CA GLU A 116 9.95 -17.78 -9.87
C GLU A 116 9.41 -17.02 -11.09
N LYS A 117 8.57 -17.67 -11.91
CA LYS A 117 7.91 -17.02 -13.05
C LYS A 117 6.94 -15.94 -12.60
N LEU A 118 6.15 -16.19 -11.56
CA LEU A 118 5.26 -15.17 -10.99
C LEU A 118 6.05 -14.04 -10.33
N ARG A 119 7.13 -14.35 -9.61
CA ARG A 119 8.04 -13.37 -9.04
C ARG A 119 8.58 -12.41 -10.10
N HIS A 120 9.09 -12.96 -11.21
CA HIS A 120 9.60 -12.17 -12.32
C HIS A 120 8.52 -11.26 -12.91
N LEU A 121 7.30 -11.77 -13.15
CA LEU A 121 6.18 -10.96 -13.62
C LEU A 121 5.82 -9.83 -12.64
N VAL A 122 5.79 -10.12 -11.34
CA VAL A 122 5.52 -9.11 -10.29
C VAL A 122 6.58 -8.00 -10.32
N ARG A 123 7.86 -8.35 -10.51
CA ARG A 123 8.97 -7.39 -10.58
C ARG A 123 8.94 -6.55 -11.86
N GLU A 124 8.51 -7.11 -12.98
CA GLU A 124 8.19 -6.36 -14.21
C GLU A 124 6.94 -5.47 -14.07
N GLY A 125 6.09 -5.78 -13.09
CA GLY A 125 4.97 -4.97 -12.63
C GLY A 125 3.62 -5.59 -12.87
N ILE A 126 2.60 -5.11 -12.17
CA ILE A 126 1.24 -5.58 -12.38
C ILE A 126 0.45 -4.56 -13.22
N PRO A 127 -0.26 -4.99 -14.28
CA PRO A 127 -1.22 -4.13 -15.00
C PRO A 127 -2.22 -3.53 -14.01
N HIS A 128 -2.43 -2.22 -14.10
CA HIS A 128 -3.18 -1.48 -13.10
C HIS A 128 -4.60 -2.03 -12.88
N SER A 129 -5.29 -2.39 -13.95
CA SER A 129 -6.63 -2.97 -13.89
C SER A 129 -6.69 -4.37 -13.25
N MET A 130 -5.55 -5.06 -13.14
CA MET A 130 -5.45 -6.40 -12.54
C MET A 130 -5.05 -6.36 -11.07
N ARG A 131 -4.44 -5.24 -10.59
CA ARG A 131 -3.98 -5.08 -9.20
C ARG A 131 -5.02 -5.42 -8.14
N PRO A 132 -6.29 -4.96 -8.21
CA PRO A 132 -7.25 -5.24 -7.13
C PRO A 132 -7.48 -6.73 -6.90
N ASN A 133 -7.49 -7.52 -7.97
CA ASN A 133 -7.69 -8.97 -7.86
C ASN A 133 -6.39 -9.72 -7.53
N LEU A 134 -5.25 -9.24 -8.05
CA LEU A 134 -3.96 -9.87 -7.83
C LEU A 134 -3.42 -9.59 -6.44
N TRP A 135 -3.43 -8.34 -5.98
CA TRP A 135 -3.00 -7.99 -4.63
C TRP A 135 -3.79 -8.76 -3.56
N MET A 136 -5.10 -8.95 -3.76
CA MET A 136 -5.92 -9.78 -2.87
C MET A 136 -5.39 -11.22 -2.75
N ARG A 137 -4.89 -11.82 -3.84
CA ARG A 137 -4.37 -13.20 -3.85
C ARG A 137 -2.91 -13.31 -3.45
N LEU A 138 -2.08 -12.36 -3.86
CA LEU A 138 -0.65 -12.31 -3.53
C LEU A 138 -0.49 -12.11 -2.02
N SER A 139 -1.22 -11.15 -1.45
CA SER A 139 -1.20 -10.88 0.00
C SER A 139 -1.83 -12.00 0.86
N GLY A 140 -2.61 -12.90 0.26
CA GLY A 140 -3.43 -13.87 1.00
C GLY A 140 -4.75 -13.32 1.55
N ALA A 141 -5.05 -12.05 1.32
CA ALA A 141 -6.30 -11.41 1.75
C ALA A 141 -7.56 -12.10 1.20
N GLN A 142 -7.54 -12.60 -0.02
CA GLN A 142 -8.66 -13.32 -0.62
C GLN A 142 -8.95 -14.63 0.13
N GLN A 143 -7.92 -15.39 0.47
CA GLN A 143 -8.05 -16.59 1.28
C GLN A 143 -8.56 -16.25 2.70
N LYS A 144 -8.09 -15.17 3.32
CA LYS A 144 -8.62 -14.70 4.62
C LYS A 144 -10.11 -14.33 4.53
N LYS A 145 -10.50 -13.60 3.48
CA LYS A 145 -11.89 -13.21 3.24
C LYS A 145 -12.80 -14.43 3.13
N GLU A 146 -12.40 -15.44 2.36
CA GLU A 146 -13.18 -16.67 2.14
C GLU A 146 -13.28 -17.54 3.40
N ASN A 147 -12.19 -17.61 4.18
CA ASN A 147 -12.12 -18.44 5.40
C ASN A 147 -12.66 -17.73 6.64
N SER A 148 -13.05 -16.46 6.55
CA SER A 148 -13.55 -15.72 7.71
C SER A 148 -14.98 -16.12 8.05
N GLU A 149 -15.19 -16.53 9.29
CA GLU A 149 -16.53 -16.76 9.85
C GLU A 149 -17.33 -15.47 10.00
N THR A 150 -16.65 -14.34 10.21
CA THR A 150 -17.27 -13.02 10.37
C THR A 150 -17.09 -12.22 9.07
N SER A 151 -18.20 -11.83 8.46
CA SER A 151 -18.19 -11.00 7.26
C SER A 151 -17.80 -9.56 7.57
N TYR A 152 -17.25 -8.86 6.57
CA TYR A 152 -16.95 -7.43 6.68
C TYR A 152 -18.16 -6.61 7.13
N LYS A 153 -19.36 -6.93 6.62
CA LYS A 153 -20.61 -6.24 6.98
C LYS A 153 -20.94 -6.37 8.46
N GLU A 154 -20.71 -7.54 9.05
CA GLU A 154 -20.94 -7.77 10.48
C GLU A 154 -19.94 -7.00 11.33
N ILE A 155 -18.66 -6.96 10.90
CA ILE A 155 -17.60 -6.19 11.56
C ILE A 155 -17.95 -4.69 11.57
N ILE A 156 -18.38 -4.13 10.44
CA ILE A 156 -18.79 -2.71 10.36
C ILE A 156 -20.01 -2.44 11.22
N LYS A 157 -21.01 -3.32 11.19
CA LYS A 157 -22.20 -3.18 12.05
C LYS A 157 -21.80 -3.15 13.53
N ALA A 158 -20.88 -4.03 13.94
CA ALA A 158 -20.41 -4.10 15.31
C ALA A 158 -19.53 -2.90 15.73
N SER A 159 -18.75 -2.33 14.81
CA SER A 159 -17.86 -1.19 15.09
C SER A 159 -18.53 0.19 15.02
N THR A 160 -19.75 0.28 14.45
CA THR A 160 -20.44 1.55 14.20
C THR A 160 -20.67 2.39 15.47
N ASN A 161 -21.04 1.74 16.58
CA ASN A 161 -21.33 2.42 17.85
C ASN A 161 -20.12 2.50 18.80
N ASP A 162 -18.91 2.24 18.28
CA ASP A 162 -17.71 2.41 19.09
C ASP A 162 -17.40 3.90 19.28
N HIS A 163 -17.44 4.34 20.54
CA HIS A 163 -17.09 5.69 20.99
C HIS A 163 -15.77 5.71 21.76
N SER A 164 -14.94 4.66 21.58
CA SER A 164 -13.60 4.55 22.15
C SER A 164 -12.72 5.77 21.86
N LEU A 165 -11.65 5.92 22.65
CA LEU A 165 -10.60 6.91 22.37
C LEU A 165 -10.00 6.71 20.96
N THR A 166 -9.88 5.45 20.55
CA THR A 166 -9.45 5.03 19.21
C THR A 166 -10.35 5.60 18.12
N ALA A 167 -11.68 5.49 18.27
CA ALA A 167 -12.63 6.07 17.33
C ALA A 167 -12.46 7.61 17.21
N LYS A 168 -12.19 8.30 18.32
CA LYS A 168 -11.93 9.75 18.33
C LYS A 168 -10.61 10.11 17.63
N GLN A 169 -9.57 9.29 17.77
CA GLN A 169 -8.30 9.47 17.07
C GLN A 169 -8.49 9.30 15.56
N ILE A 170 -9.22 8.26 15.15
CA ILE A 170 -9.56 8.04 13.74
C ILE A 170 -10.25 9.29 13.16
N GLU A 171 -11.31 9.82 13.79
CA GLU A 171 -12.00 11.01 13.26
C GLU A 171 -11.08 12.23 13.07
N LYS A 172 -10.11 12.44 13.96
CA LYS A 172 -9.14 13.53 13.85
C LYS A 172 -8.17 13.34 12.69
N ASP A 173 -7.90 12.11 12.30
CA ASP A 173 -6.92 11.77 11.26
C ASP A 173 -7.56 11.71 9.87
N LEU A 174 -8.87 11.49 9.76
CA LEU A 174 -9.55 11.30 8.48
C LEU A 174 -9.27 12.42 7.48
N LEU A 175 -9.43 13.70 7.87
CA LEU A 175 -9.22 14.85 6.99
C LEU A 175 -7.74 15.25 6.86
N ARG A 176 -6.87 14.65 7.68
CA ARG A 176 -5.41 14.81 7.58
C ARG A 176 -4.78 13.69 6.75
N THR A 177 -5.57 12.70 6.33
CA THR A 177 -5.12 11.58 5.50
C THR A 177 -5.27 11.94 4.03
N MET A 178 -4.15 12.12 3.33
CA MET A 178 -4.09 12.54 1.92
C MET A 178 -4.90 13.82 1.61
N PRO A 179 -4.61 14.96 2.27
CA PRO A 179 -5.39 16.19 2.15
C PRO A 179 -5.36 16.78 0.73
N SER A 180 -4.34 16.49 -0.07
CA SER A 180 -4.22 16.91 -1.48
C SER A 180 -5.02 16.03 -2.45
N ASN A 181 -5.58 14.91 -2.00
CA ASN A 181 -6.38 14.03 -2.85
C ASN A 181 -7.87 14.36 -2.78
N ALA A 182 -8.53 14.53 -3.92
CA ALA A 182 -9.93 14.94 -4.01
C ALA A 182 -10.89 14.00 -3.25
N CYS A 183 -10.55 12.70 -3.18
CA CYS A 183 -11.38 11.70 -2.53
C CYS A 183 -11.37 11.80 -0.99
N PHE A 184 -10.43 12.57 -0.41
CA PHE A 184 -10.21 12.66 1.03
C PHE A 184 -10.08 14.10 1.56
N SER A 185 -10.00 15.10 0.67
CA SER A 185 -9.76 16.51 1.03
C SER A 185 -10.88 17.18 1.83
N SER A 186 -12.10 16.64 1.82
CA SER A 186 -13.26 17.21 2.51
C SER A 186 -14.10 16.13 3.20
N SER A 187 -14.83 16.51 4.24
CA SER A 187 -15.74 15.59 4.97
C SER A 187 -16.86 15.01 4.11
N LYS A 188 -17.16 15.67 2.98
CA LYS A 188 -18.14 15.22 1.98
C LYS A 188 -17.52 14.37 0.86
N SER A 189 -16.18 14.30 0.78
CA SER A 189 -15.51 13.52 -0.26
C SER A 189 -15.83 12.03 -0.13
N THR A 190 -15.96 11.37 -1.29
CA THR A 190 -16.44 9.98 -1.40
C THR A 190 -15.65 8.98 -0.53
N GLY A 191 -14.34 9.20 -0.38
CA GLY A 191 -13.42 8.30 0.34
C GLY A 191 -13.49 8.39 1.86
N VAL A 192 -13.83 9.55 2.43
CA VAL A 192 -13.75 9.77 3.90
C VAL A 192 -14.66 8.83 4.68
N SER A 193 -15.88 8.58 4.17
CA SER A 193 -16.81 7.66 4.84
C SER A 193 -16.33 6.21 4.79
N ARG A 194 -15.69 5.81 3.69
CA ARG A 194 -15.14 4.47 3.48
C ARG A 194 -13.94 4.23 4.38
N LEU A 195 -13.00 5.18 4.39
CA LEU A 195 -11.83 5.18 5.25
C LEU A 195 -12.20 5.03 6.73
N ARG A 196 -13.20 5.80 7.20
CA ARG A 196 -13.73 5.69 8.56
C ARG A 196 -14.21 4.27 8.88
N ARG A 197 -15.01 3.66 8.00
CA ARG A 197 -15.55 2.32 8.23
C ARG A 197 -14.45 1.29 8.32
N VAL A 198 -13.52 1.29 7.36
CA VAL A 198 -12.40 0.35 7.36
C VAL A 198 -11.54 0.50 8.60
N LEU A 199 -11.10 1.72 8.95
CA LEU A 199 -10.25 1.95 10.13
C LEU A 199 -10.95 1.56 11.44
N ARG A 200 -12.24 1.87 11.59
CA ARG A 200 -13.02 1.44 12.76
C ARG A 200 -13.19 -0.09 12.80
N GLY A 201 -13.41 -0.72 11.65
CA GLY A 201 -13.47 -2.17 11.53
C GLY A 201 -12.16 -2.82 11.98
N ILE A 202 -11.02 -2.31 11.52
CA ILE A 202 -9.68 -2.80 11.89
C ILE A 202 -9.44 -2.60 13.39
N ALA A 203 -9.70 -1.41 13.93
CA ALA A 203 -9.55 -1.12 15.34
C ALA A 203 -10.41 -2.00 16.25
N TRP A 204 -11.61 -2.33 15.78
CA TRP A 204 -12.51 -3.23 16.50
C TRP A 204 -12.08 -4.70 16.41
N LEU A 205 -11.53 -5.11 15.26
CA LEU A 205 -11.05 -6.48 15.05
C LEU A 205 -9.75 -6.75 15.83
N TYR A 206 -8.85 -5.77 15.90
CA TYR A 206 -7.57 -5.85 16.60
C TYR A 206 -7.49 -4.83 17.75
N PRO A 207 -8.16 -5.06 18.88
CA PRO A 207 -8.22 -4.09 19.98
C PRO A 207 -6.86 -3.78 20.61
N ASP A 208 -5.92 -4.72 20.58
CA ASP A 208 -4.55 -4.53 21.11
C ASP A 208 -3.71 -3.59 20.23
N ILE A 209 -4.07 -3.47 18.95
CA ILE A 209 -3.52 -2.50 18.01
C ILE A 209 -4.31 -1.19 18.12
N GLY A 210 -5.64 -1.29 18.12
CA GLY A 210 -6.53 -0.13 18.08
C GLY A 210 -6.30 0.66 16.77
N TYR A 211 -5.74 1.86 16.90
CA TYR A 211 -5.41 2.71 15.75
C TYR A 211 -3.98 3.21 15.87
N CYS A 212 -3.15 2.79 14.91
CA CYS A 212 -1.80 3.29 14.76
C CYS A 212 -1.77 4.39 13.70
N GLN A 213 -1.27 5.57 14.06
CA GLN A 213 -1.11 6.69 13.13
C GLN A 213 -0.17 6.27 11.99
N GLY A 214 -0.64 6.39 10.75
CA GLY A 214 0.05 5.89 9.56
C GLY A 214 -0.74 4.78 8.85
N THR A 215 -1.54 3.98 9.58
CA THR A 215 -2.43 2.99 8.93
C THR A 215 -3.52 3.64 8.08
N GLY A 216 -3.93 4.87 8.42
CA GLY A 216 -4.86 5.67 7.65
C GLY A 216 -4.44 5.88 6.20
N VAL A 217 -3.17 6.22 5.94
CA VAL A 217 -2.69 6.45 4.57
C VAL A 217 -2.64 5.15 3.76
N ILE A 218 -2.28 4.02 4.37
CA ILE A 218 -2.30 2.71 3.71
C ILE A 218 -3.71 2.39 3.24
N VAL A 219 -4.69 2.48 4.14
CA VAL A 219 -6.09 2.19 3.80
C VAL A 219 -6.62 3.15 2.76
N ALA A 220 -6.31 4.45 2.87
CA ALA A 220 -6.77 5.45 1.93
C ALA A 220 -6.18 5.22 0.53
N SER A 221 -4.90 4.87 0.42
CA SER A 221 -4.25 4.51 -0.85
C SER A 221 -4.83 3.22 -1.45
N LEU A 222 -5.14 2.20 -0.64
CA LEU A 222 -5.82 0.99 -1.12
C LEU A 222 -7.21 1.32 -1.68
N LEU A 223 -7.99 2.15 -0.97
CA LEU A 223 -9.34 2.54 -1.38
C LEU A 223 -9.36 3.21 -2.76
N LEU A 224 -8.31 3.94 -3.16
CA LEU A 224 -8.23 4.53 -4.50
C LEU A 224 -8.34 3.47 -5.62
N PHE A 225 -7.93 2.22 -5.37
CA PHE A 225 -7.77 1.20 -6.41
C PHE A 225 -8.74 0.03 -6.28
N MET A 226 -9.35 -0.17 -5.12
CA MET A 226 -10.24 -1.31 -4.87
C MET A 226 -11.46 -0.94 -4.03
N GLU A 227 -12.41 -1.85 -3.97
CA GLU A 227 -13.60 -1.69 -3.13
C GLU A 227 -13.26 -1.80 -1.64
N GLU A 228 -14.16 -1.25 -0.82
CA GLU A 228 -13.94 -1.04 0.61
C GLU A 228 -13.65 -2.33 1.38
N GLU A 229 -14.34 -3.42 1.04
CA GLU A 229 -14.15 -4.72 1.69
C GLU A 229 -12.79 -5.33 1.36
N GLU A 230 -12.35 -5.25 0.11
CA GLU A 230 -11.03 -5.71 -0.33
C GLU A 230 -9.92 -4.95 0.40
N ALA A 231 -10.03 -3.62 0.53
CA ALA A 231 -9.06 -2.81 1.27
C ALA A 231 -8.97 -3.23 2.75
N PHE A 232 -10.11 -3.57 3.37
CA PHE A 232 -10.15 -4.10 4.74
C PHE A 232 -9.40 -5.44 4.86
N TRP A 233 -9.64 -6.38 3.95
CA TRP A 233 -8.99 -7.69 4.00
C TRP A 233 -7.50 -7.63 3.68
N ILE A 234 -7.07 -6.75 2.77
CA ILE A 234 -5.65 -6.48 2.56
C ILE A 234 -5.03 -5.91 3.84
N MET A 235 -5.67 -4.96 4.53
CA MET A 235 -5.15 -4.45 5.78
C MET A 235 -5.02 -5.55 6.85
N CYS A 236 -5.96 -6.50 6.90
CA CYS A 236 -5.83 -7.68 7.77
C CYS A 236 -4.62 -8.54 7.37
N ALA A 237 -4.40 -8.80 6.08
CA ALA A 237 -3.23 -9.52 5.60
C ALA A 237 -1.92 -8.79 5.91
N ILE A 238 -1.90 -7.46 5.80
CA ILE A 238 -0.74 -6.65 6.20
C ILE A 238 -0.42 -6.90 7.68
N ILE A 239 -1.41 -6.70 8.56
CA ILE A 239 -1.24 -6.80 10.01
C ILE A 239 -0.83 -8.20 10.47
N GLU A 240 -1.44 -9.25 9.91
CA GLU A 240 -1.28 -10.62 10.41
C GLU A 240 -0.13 -11.39 9.73
N ASP A 241 0.10 -11.15 8.43
CA ASP A 241 0.93 -12.04 7.61
C ASP A 241 2.15 -11.36 6.97
N LEU A 242 2.06 -10.08 6.60
CA LEU A 242 3.10 -9.44 5.77
C LEU A 242 4.14 -8.67 6.58
N VAL A 243 3.79 -8.15 7.76
CA VAL A 243 4.74 -7.49 8.67
C VAL A 243 4.90 -8.28 9.98
N PRO A 244 6.01 -8.09 10.73
CA PRO A 244 6.20 -8.75 12.01
C PRO A 244 5.06 -8.50 13.02
N ALA A 245 4.88 -9.40 13.97
CA ALA A 245 3.92 -9.19 15.06
C ALA A 245 4.19 -7.88 15.82
N SER A 246 3.13 -7.29 16.37
CA SER A 246 3.20 -6.04 17.14
C SER A 246 3.76 -4.83 16.36
N TYR A 247 3.75 -4.87 15.02
CA TYR A 247 4.21 -3.76 14.17
C TYR A 247 3.46 -2.46 14.42
N TYR A 248 2.13 -2.56 14.51
CA TYR A 248 1.21 -1.44 14.72
C TYR A 248 0.71 -1.33 16.17
N SER A 249 1.24 -2.14 17.09
CA SER A 249 0.88 -2.08 18.50
C SER A 249 1.33 -0.75 19.13
N SER A 250 0.85 -0.45 20.35
CA SER A 250 1.27 0.75 21.09
C SER A 250 2.78 0.83 21.36
N THR A 251 3.47 -0.32 21.41
CA THR A 251 4.93 -0.36 21.62
C THR A 251 5.71 -0.32 20.31
N LEU A 252 5.08 -0.52 19.15
CA LEU A 252 5.74 -0.54 17.85
C LEU A 252 6.93 -1.52 17.78
N LEU A 253 6.89 -2.61 18.56
CA LEU A 253 8.03 -3.54 18.70
C LEU A 253 8.44 -4.17 17.37
N GLY A 254 7.47 -4.51 16.50
CA GLY A 254 7.74 -5.11 15.20
C GLY A 254 8.54 -4.15 14.29
N VAL A 255 8.08 -2.91 14.13
CA VAL A 255 8.76 -1.94 13.28
C VAL A 255 10.12 -1.53 13.88
N GLN A 256 10.24 -1.41 15.20
CA GLN A 256 11.54 -1.15 15.84
C GLN A 256 12.55 -2.27 15.59
N ALA A 257 12.12 -3.53 15.57
CA ALA A 257 12.99 -4.65 15.21
C ALA A 257 13.48 -4.51 13.76
N ASP A 258 12.59 -4.18 12.83
CA ASP A 258 12.93 -3.94 11.43
C ASP A 258 13.89 -2.76 11.28
N GLN A 259 13.72 -1.67 12.02
CA GLN A 259 14.68 -0.54 12.01
C GLN A 259 16.10 -0.97 12.43
N ARG A 260 16.23 -1.87 13.41
CA ARG A 260 17.54 -2.43 13.81
C ARG A 260 18.13 -3.31 12.72
N VAL A 261 17.31 -4.14 12.08
CA VAL A 261 17.74 -4.97 10.94
C VAL A 261 18.21 -4.09 9.78
N LEU A 262 17.48 -3.02 9.44
CA LEU A 262 17.87 -2.07 8.40
C LEU A 262 19.23 -1.44 8.69
N ARG A 263 19.48 -1.03 9.95
CA ARG A 263 20.79 -0.50 10.36
C ARG A 263 21.91 -1.52 10.15
N GLN A 264 21.69 -2.80 10.48
CA GLN A 264 22.70 -3.85 10.25
C GLN A 264 22.93 -4.13 8.75
N LEU A 265 21.87 -4.08 7.94
CA LEU A 265 22.02 -4.20 6.50
C LEU A 265 22.80 -3.01 5.94
N MET A 266 22.54 -1.79 6.38
CA MET A 266 23.30 -0.62 5.94
C MET A 266 24.80 -0.73 6.24
N VAL A 267 25.19 -1.26 7.41
CA VAL A 267 26.61 -1.57 7.72
C VAL A 267 27.23 -2.50 6.68
N SER A 268 26.46 -3.45 6.15
CA SER A 268 26.94 -4.44 5.18
C SER A 268 26.97 -3.92 3.74
N PHE A 269 25.96 -3.15 3.36
CA PHE A 269 25.74 -2.71 1.97
C PHE A 269 26.25 -1.31 1.67
N LEU A 270 26.28 -0.42 2.67
CA LEU A 270 26.58 1.01 2.56
C LEU A 270 27.45 1.47 3.76
N PRO A 271 28.64 0.87 3.97
CA PRO A 271 29.45 1.11 5.17
C PRO A 271 29.93 2.56 5.29
N GLU A 272 30.20 3.24 4.17
CA GLU A 272 30.63 4.65 4.16
C GLU A 272 29.50 5.58 4.63
N LEU A 273 28.29 5.39 4.11
CA LEU A 273 27.11 6.13 4.55
C LEU A 273 26.78 5.84 6.03
N ASP A 274 26.91 4.58 6.46
CA ASP A 274 26.76 4.21 7.87
C ASP A 274 27.74 4.97 8.78
N GLN A 275 29.02 5.06 8.37
CA GLN A 275 30.05 5.80 9.08
C GLN A 275 29.74 7.30 9.13
N GLN A 276 29.28 7.88 8.02
CA GLN A 276 28.88 9.29 7.97
C GLN A 276 27.72 9.57 8.94
N LEU A 277 26.70 8.71 8.98
CA LEU A 277 25.61 8.87 9.93
C LEU A 277 26.09 8.79 11.39
N LYS A 278 27.07 7.92 11.68
CA LYS A 278 27.68 7.83 13.03
C LYS A 278 28.48 9.07 13.38
N SER A 279 29.28 9.61 12.45
CA SER A 279 30.09 10.81 12.74
C SER A 279 29.24 12.05 12.95
N HIS A 280 28.05 12.08 12.37
CA HIS A 280 27.08 13.17 12.49
C HIS A 280 26.02 12.97 13.58
N ASP A 281 26.08 11.86 14.34
CA ASP A 281 25.12 11.46 15.36
C ASP A 281 23.66 11.40 14.84
N ILE A 282 23.49 10.91 13.61
CA ILE A 282 22.18 10.77 12.96
C ILE A 282 21.64 9.37 13.23
N GLU A 283 20.51 9.31 13.92
CA GLU A 283 19.75 8.08 14.12
C GLU A 283 18.84 7.80 12.90
N LEU A 284 19.16 6.75 12.14
CA LEU A 284 18.42 6.36 10.93
C LEU A 284 16.92 6.09 11.17
N SER A 285 16.55 5.60 12.36
CA SER A 285 15.16 5.34 12.73
C SER A 285 14.30 6.60 12.75
N LEU A 286 14.88 7.77 13.01
CA LEU A 286 14.13 9.04 12.99
C LEU A 286 13.64 9.42 11.59
N ILE A 287 14.29 8.88 10.55
CA ILE A 287 13.97 9.12 9.14
C ILE A 287 13.09 7.99 8.61
N THR A 288 13.54 6.75 8.77
CA THR A 288 12.99 5.60 8.03
C THR A 288 11.85 4.86 8.75
N LEU A 289 11.61 5.12 10.05
CA LEU A 289 10.53 4.48 10.79
C LEU A 289 9.17 4.79 10.17
N HIS A 290 8.94 6.05 9.77
CA HIS A 290 7.67 6.43 9.15
C HIS A 290 7.46 5.75 7.79
N TRP A 291 8.52 5.56 7.00
CA TRP A 291 8.46 4.89 5.70
C TRP A 291 7.97 3.45 5.85
N PHE A 292 8.53 2.76 6.85
CA PHE A 292 8.20 1.38 7.15
C PHE A 292 6.81 1.25 7.78
N LEU A 293 6.42 2.19 8.63
CA LEU A 293 5.10 2.22 9.26
C LEU A 293 3.99 2.38 8.23
N THR A 294 4.19 3.22 7.22
CA THR A 294 3.19 3.47 6.17
C THR A 294 3.36 2.58 4.94
N VAL A 295 4.30 1.63 4.94
CA VAL A 295 4.61 0.80 3.75
C VAL A 295 4.85 1.71 2.53
N PHE A 296 5.60 2.79 2.74
CA PHE A 296 5.89 3.90 1.84
C PHE A 296 4.71 4.79 1.38
N ALA A 297 3.48 4.50 1.78
CA ALA A 297 2.29 5.16 1.22
C ALA A 297 2.23 6.68 1.44
N SER A 298 2.97 7.21 2.42
CA SER A 298 3.03 8.65 2.71
C SER A 298 4.23 9.39 2.13
N VAL A 299 5.23 8.69 1.59
CA VAL A 299 6.55 9.30 1.30
C VAL A 299 6.99 9.19 -0.15
N VAL A 300 6.45 8.26 -0.94
CA VAL A 300 6.78 8.14 -2.36
C VAL A 300 5.62 8.59 -3.25
N HIS A 301 5.93 8.98 -4.48
CA HIS A 301 4.91 9.20 -5.51
C HIS A 301 4.08 7.93 -5.75
N ILE A 302 2.77 8.08 -5.99
CA ILE A 302 1.83 6.94 -6.07
C ILE A 302 2.22 5.90 -7.13
N ARG A 303 2.83 6.32 -8.24
CA ARG A 303 3.35 5.40 -9.28
C ARG A 303 4.48 4.50 -8.77
N VAL A 304 5.35 5.04 -7.92
CA VAL A 304 6.40 4.27 -7.22
C VAL A 304 5.74 3.34 -6.21
N LEU A 305 4.77 3.85 -5.44
CA LEU A 305 4.05 3.06 -4.43
C LEU A 305 3.42 1.80 -5.03
N LEU A 306 2.74 1.94 -6.18
CA LEU A 306 2.12 0.80 -6.87
C LEU A 306 3.13 -0.32 -7.16
N ARG A 307 4.35 0.02 -7.54
CA ARG A 307 5.41 -0.94 -7.86
C ARG A 307 6.03 -1.57 -6.62
N ILE A 308 6.23 -0.78 -5.55
CA ILE A 308 6.63 -1.29 -4.24
C ILE A 308 5.57 -2.28 -3.73
N TRP A 309 4.29 -1.94 -3.84
CA TRP A 309 3.17 -2.76 -3.36
C TRP A 309 2.97 -4.04 -4.17
N ASP A 310 3.17 -3.99 -5.49
CA ASP A 310 3.20 -5.20 -6.33
C ASP A 310 4.16 -6.25 -5.73
N MET A 311 5.40 -5.83 -5.39
CA MET A 311 6.40 -6.71 -4.78
C MET A 311 6.10 -7.03 -3.31
N PHE A 312 5.70 -6.05 -2.51
CA PHE A 312 5.44 -6.22 -1.07
C PHE A 312 4.30 -7.23 -0.81
N PHE A 313 3.23 -7.19 -1.60
CA PHE A 313 2.17 -8.18 -1.47
C PHE A 313 2.60 -9.58 -1.91
N TYR A 314 3.69 -9.74 -2.64
CA TYR A 314 4.21 -11.04 -3.07
C TYR A 314 5.34 -11.57 -2.19
N GLU A 315 6.35 -10.75 -1.87
CA GLU A 315 7.56 -11.16 -1.11
C GLU A 315 7.51 -10.75 0.38
N GLY A 316 6.54 -9.93 0.80
CA GLY A 316 6.38 -9.49 2.19
C GLY A 316 7.31 -8.34 2.60
N SER A 317 7.52 -8.17 3.92
CA SER A 317 8.26 -7.05 4.50
C SER A 317 9.72 -6.92 4.05
N ILE A 318 10.33 -7.97 3.48
CA ILE A 318 11.71 -7.90 2.95
C ILE A 318 11.88 -6.79 1.90
N ILE A 319 10.82 -6.49 1.14
CA ILE A 319 10.79 -5.44 0.14
C ILE A 319 11.06 -4.06 0.75
N LEU A 320 10.63 -3.83 2.01
CA LEU A 320 10.84 -2.55 2.67
C LEU A 320 12.33 -2.23 2.82
N PHE A 321 13.11 -3.24 3.20
CA PHE A 321 14.57 -3.14 3.32
C PHE A 321 15.24 -2.96 1.96
N GLN A 322 14.86 -3.77 0.98
CA GLN A 322 15.45 -3.74 -0.36
C GLN A 322 15.27 -2.37 -1.02
N VAL A 323 14.06 -1.84 -0.96
CA VAL A 323 13.73 -0.53 -1.53
C VAL A 323 14.46 0.59 -0.79
N THR A 324 14.50 0.59 0.55
CA THR A 324 15.24 1.63 1.29
C THR A 324 16.74 1.60 0.99
N LEU A 325 17.38 0.43 0.97
CA LEU A 325 18.79 0.32 0.64
C LEU A 325 19.07 0.73 -0.82
N ALA A 326 18.16 0.41 -1.75
CA ALA A 326 18.26 0.84 -3.13
C ALA A 326 18.15 2.37 -3.26
N MET A 327 17.20 3.00 -2.56
CA MET A 327 17.08 4.47 -2.52
C MET A 327 18.38 5.12 -2.03
N PHE A 328 18.95 4.62 -0.92
CA PHE A 328 20.23 5.11 -0.43
C PHE A 328 21.35 4.89 -1.44
N LYS A 329 21.42 3.70 -2.05
CA LYS A 329 22.47 3.38 -3.01
C LYS A 329 22.40 4.25 -4.28
N LEU A 330 21.20 4.62 -4.72
CA LEU A 330 21.01 5.51 -5.88
C LEU A 330 21.53 6.93 -5.64
N LYS A 331 21.50 7.42 -4.40
CA LYS A 331 21.96 8.77 -4.02
C LYS A 331 23.22 8.77 -3.16
N ASP A 332 23.89 7.62 -3.03
CA ASP A 332 25.04 7.39 -2.15
C ASP A 332 26.15 8.43 -2.38
N GLU A 333 26.54 8.65 -3.64
CA GLU A 333 27.57 9.62 -3.98
C GLU A 333 27.20 11.06 -3.63
N ASP A 334 25.92 11.43 -3.70
CA ASP A 334 25.46 12.78 -3.37
C ASP A 334 25.32 12.98 -1.87
N LEU A 335 24.84 11.95 -1.17
CA LEU A 335 24.75 11.93 0.29
C LEU A 335 26.14 12.03 0.94
N LEU A 336 27.15 11.37 0.39
CA LEU A 336 28.52 11.38 0.91
C LEU A 336 29.26 12.72 0.72
N LYS A 337 28.73 13.62 -0.12
CA LYS A 337 29.28 14.98 -0.30
C LYS A 337 28.76 15.97 0.74
N LEU A 338 27.73 15.61 1.50
CA LEU A 338 27.10 16.51 2.47
C LEU A 338 27.93 16.59 3.75
N GLU A 339 28.21 17.81 4.21
CA GLU A 339 29.20 18.04 5.28
C GLU A 339 28.57 18.27 6.66
N ASN A 340 27.26 18.49 6.75
CA ASN A 340 26.61 18.77 8.03
C ASN A 340 25.37 17.91 8.27
N SER A 341 25.08 17.70 9.56
CA SER A 341 24.04 16.76 9.99
C SER A 341 22.64 17.13 9.48
N ALA A 342 22.34 18.43 9.40
CA ALA A 342 21.03 18.91 8.95
C ALA A 342 20.82 18.65 7.46
N GLN A 343 21.84 18.89 6.62
CA GLN A 343 21.79 18.59 5.19
C GLN A 343 21.60 17.10 4.95
N ILE A 344 22.38 16.25 5.64
CA ILE A 344 22.28 14.79 5.51
C ILE A 344 20.88 14.31 5.94
N PHE A 345 20.39 14.79 7.09
CA PHE A 345 19.07 14.42 7.61
C PHE A 345 17.94 14.80 6.65
N ASN A 346 17.96 16.04 6.12
CA ASN A 346 16.95 16.53 5.19
C ASN A 346 17.01 15.76 3.86
N ALA A 347 18.20 15.61 3.28
CA ALA A 347 18.38 14.87 2.02
C ALA A 347 17.90 13.42 2.13
N LEU A 348 18.19 12.75 3.25
CA LEU A 348 17.67 11.41 3.50
C LEU A 348 16.16 11.39 3.71
N SER A 349 15.58 12.40 4.37
CA SER A 349 14.14 12.48 4.64
C SER A 349 13.33 12.72 3.37
N ASP A 350 13.84 13.54 2.45
CA ASP A 350 13.20 13.89 1.18
C ASP A 350 13.42 12.84 0.09
N LEU A 351 14.42 11.96 0.28
CA LEU A 351 14.86 10.94 -0.66
C LEU A 351 13.73 10.13 -1.32
N PRO A 352 12.71 9.61 -0.61
CA PRO A 352 11.68 8.79 -1.24
C PRO A 352 10.84 9.58 -2.25
N GLY A 353 10.68 10.89 -2.05
CA GLY A 353 9.98 11.79 -2.96
C GLY A 353 10.75 12.06 -4.25
N GLU A 354 12.07 11.92 -4.24
CA GLU A 354 12.96 12.10 -5.40
C GLU A 354 13.03 10.88 -6.34
N MET A 355 12.32 9.81 -6.02
CA MET A 355 12.38 8.56 -6.81
C MET A 355 11.54 8.66 -8.09
N GLU A 356 12.17 9.09 -9.18
CA GLU A 356 11.52 9.19 -10.50
C GLU A 356 11.66 7.93 -11.37
N ASP A 357 12.82 7.26 -11.32
CA ASP A 357 13.13 6.09 -12.15
C ASP A 357 12.81 4.80 -11.40
N VAL A 358 11.56 4.36 -11.55
CA VAL A 358 11.02 3.22 -10.84
C VAL A 358 11.67 1.91 -11.27
N ASP A 359 12.01 1.77 -12.55
CA ASP A 359 12.63 0.55 -13.08
C ASP A 359 14.06 0.40 -12.54
N LYS A 360 14.83 1.49 -12.52
CA LYS A 360 16.18 1.50 -11.92
C LYS A 360 16.15 1.20 -10.42
N LEU A 361 15.15 1.74 -9.70
CA LEU A 361 14.95 1.45 -8.28
C LEU A 361 14.68 -0.05 -8.04
N ILE A 362 13.82 -0.67 -8.84
CA ILE A 362 13.50 -2.10 -8.73
C ILE A 362 14.71 -2.96 -9.09
N GLU A 363 15.43 -2.65 -10.17
CA GLU A 363 16.64 -3.39 -10.58
C GLU A 363 17.68 -3.41 -9.45
N LEU A 364 17.90 -2.27 -8.80
CA LEU A 364 18.85 -2.19 -7.70
C LEU A 364 18.36 -2.90 -6.44
N ALA A 365 17.07 -2.81 -6.13
CA ALA A 365 16.45 -3.55 -5.03
C ALA A 365 16.59 -5.08 -5.23
N GLU A 366 16.43 -5.56 -6.47
CA GLU A 366 16.63 -6.95 -6.86
C GLU A 366 18.10 -7.38 -6.72
N ALA A 367 19.05 -6.56 -7.15
CA ALA A 367 20.48 -6.84 -6.97
C ALA A 367 20.84 -7.00 -5.48
N ILE A 368 20.27 -6.15 -4.61
CA ILE A 368 20.45 -6.24 -3.15
C ILE A 368 19.79 -7.53 -2.60
N SER A 369 18.62 -7.94 -3.12
CA SER A 369 17.90 -9.15 -2.71
C SER A 369 18.75 -10.42 -2.78
N ILE A 370 19.70 -10.51 -3.72
CA ILE A 370 20.55 -11.71 -3.90
C ILE A 370 21.54 -11.85 -2.72
N ALA A 371 21.92 -10.75 -2.09
CA ALA A 371 22.91 -10.70 -1.02
C ALA A 371 22.29 -10.74 0.40
N ILE A 372 21.02 -10.33 0.56
CA ILE A 372 20.33 -10.27 1.86
C ILE A 372 20.25 -11.62 2.61
N PRO A 373 19.96 -12.78 1.98
CA PRO A 373 19.82 -14.05 2.70
C PRO A 373 21.06 -14.45 3.51
N TRP A 374 22.25 -14.03 3.08
CA TRP A 374 23.52 -14.25 3.77
C TRP A 374 23.72 -13.31 4.97
N CYS A 375 23.19 -12.08 4.88
CA CYS A 375 23.28 -11.07 5.94
C CYS A 375 22.19 -11.22 7.02
N MET A 376 20.98 -11.66 6.66
CA MET A 376 19.86 -11.77 7.61
C MET A 376 20.04 -12.89 8.64
N HIS A 377 20.66 -14.02 8.28
CA HIS A 377 21.01 -15.06 9.27
C HIS A 377 21.91 -14.49 10.38
N THR A 378 22.88 -13.65 10.01
CA THR A 378 23.82 -13.00 10.93
C THR A 378 23.13 -11.88 11.73
N ALA A 379 22.27 -11.06 11.09
CA ALA A 379 21.55 -9.98 11.75
C ALA A 379 20.48 -10.47 12.74
N CYS A 380 19.71 -11.51 12.40
CA CYS A 380 18.73 -12.11 13.32
C CYS A 380 19.40 -12.70 14.58
N LEU A 381 20.59 -13.30 14.43
CA LEU A 381 21.40 -13.82 15.54
C LEU A 381 21.96 -12.69 16.43
N LEU A 382 22.43 -11.59 15.84
CA LEU A 382 23.00 -10.44 16.57
C LEU A 382 21.94 -9.58 17.27
N CYS A 383 20.73 -9.48 16.73
CA CYS A 383 19.64 -8.70 17.33
C CYS A 383 18.84 -9.46 18.40
N GLY A 384 19.18 -10.73 18.70
CA GLY A 384 18.45 -11.55 19.68
C GLY A 384 17.01 -11.88 19.26
N VAL A 385 16.68 -11.76 17.98
CA VAL A 385 15.35 -12.06 17.43
C VAL A 385 15.31 -13.55 17.10
N SER A 386 15.24 -14.39 18.13
CA SER A 386 15.27 -15.86 17.97
C SER A 386 13.92 -16.48 17.56
N HIS A 387 12.93 -15.69 17.12
CA HIS A 387 11.63 -16.20 16.69
C HIS A 387 11.06 -15.43 15.49
N ILE A 388 11.56 -15.74 14.30
CA ILE A 388 10.68 -15.83 13.12
C ILE A 388 10.43 -17.31 12.89
N LYS A 389 9.52 -17.86 13.71
CA LYS A 389 8.89 -19.15 13.43
C LYS A 389 7.70 -18.88 12.52
N PRO A 390 7.48 -19.62 11.43
CA PRO A 390 6.22 -19.56 10.71
C PRO A 390 5.19 -20.29 11.59
N HIS A 391 4.48 -19.54 12.43
CA HIS A 391 3.40 -20.11 13.22
C HIS A 391 2.21 -19.15 13.25
N PHE A 392 1.15 -19.63 12.60
CA PHE A 392 -0.23 -19.24 12.86
C PHE A 392 -0.47 -19.11 14.36
N THR A 393 -0.64 -17.87 14.83
CA THR A 393 -1.28 -17.60 16.11
C THR A 393 -2.67 -17.08 15.82
N GLU A 394 -3.68 -17.87 16.16
CA GLU A 394 -5.08 -17.43 16.12
C GLU A 394 -5.23 -16.12 16.93
N PRO A 395 -5.92 -15.09 16.41
CA PRO A 395 -6.26 -13.93 17.20
C PRO A 395 -7.20 -14.35 18.33
N LEU A 396 -6.70 -14.33 19.55
CA LEU A 396 -7.48 -14.64 20.75
C LEU A 396 -8.55 -13.55 20.97
N ASN A 397 -9.77 -14.05 21.15
CA ASN A 397 -10.76 -13.54 22.09
C ASN A 397 -11.71 -12.38 21.71
N ARG A 398 -12.11 -12.27 20.43
CA ARG A 398 -13.43 -11.69 20.06
C ARG A 398 -14.33 -12.60 19.23
N LYS A 399 -13.79 -13.59 18.52
CA LYS A 399 -14.59 -14.66 17.87
C LYS A 399 -15.49 -15.41 18.86
N GLN A 400 -14.95 -15.72 20.05
CA GLN A 400 -15.74 -16.32 21.14
C GLN A 400 -16.80 -15.35 21.71
N LEU A 401 -16.50 -14.05 21.80
CA LEU A 401 -17.42 -13.04 22.32
C LEU A 401 -18.62 -12.82 21.38
N LEU A 402 -18.41 -12.82 20.05
CA LEU A 402 -19.48 -12.77 19.06
C LEU A 402 -20.31 -14.04 19.03
N SER A 403 -19.68 -15.23 19.15
CA SER A 403 -20.44 -16.49 19.26
C SER A 403 -21.39 -16.45 20.47
N LYS A 404 -20.94 -15.85 21.58
CA LYS A 404 -21.74 -15.64 22.79
C LYS A 404 -22.87 -14.63 22.58
N LEU A 405 -22.57 -13.44 22.03
CA LEU A 405 -23.54 -12.37 21.79
C LEU A 405 -24.59 -12.73 20.72
N LEU A 406 -24.23 -13.57 19.74
CA LEU A 406 -25.17 -14.08 18.74
C LEU A 406 -26.02 -15.23 19.30
N SER A 407 -25.45 -16.09 20.17
CA SER A 407 -26.22 -17.13 20.88
C SER A 407 -27.24 -16.55 21.87
N GLU A 408 -26.90 -15.46 22.56
CA GLU A 408 -27.78 -14.78 23.52
C GLU A 408 -28.93 -14.03 22.81
N ASN A 409 -28.74 -13.55 21.57
CA ASN A 409 -29.80 -12.95 20.77
C ASN A 409 -30.75 -13.96 20.11
N GLN A 410 -30.32 -15.22 19.94
CA GLN A 410 -31.19 -16.30 19.46
C GLN A 410 -32.01 -16.94 20.59
N ALA A 411 -31.57 -16.86 21.84
CA ALA A 411 -32.33 -17.30 23.01
C ALA A 411 -33.38 -16.26 23.50
N ALA A 412 -33.35 -15.04 22.97
CA ALA A 412 -34.25 -13.93 23.32
C ALA A 412 -35.36 -13.68 22.29
N LYS A 413 -35.55 -14.60 21.34
CA LYS A 413 -36.72 -14.70 20.45
C LYS A 413 -37.37 -16.06 20.67
#